data_AF-A0A2M9Z6U6-F1
#
_entry.id   AF-A0A2M9Z6U6-F1
#
_cell.length_a   1.000
_cell.length_b   1.000
_cell.length_c   1.000
_cell.angle_alpha   90.00
_cell.angle_beta   90.00
_cell.angle_gamma   90.00
#
_symmetry.space_group_name_H-M   'P 1'
#
loop_
_entity.id
_entity.type
_entity.pdbx_description
1 polymer ?
#
loop_
_entity_poly.entity_id
_entity_poly.type
_entity_poly.pdbx_seq_one_letter_code
_entity_poly.pdbx_strand_id
1 'polypeptide(L)'
;MKRKIAFCLAVLSIAGILNAQDNQAQKKEDQQVGAAILDTEKGLDQRVSALNERLKRHTVLMKMKVRILPFRTVLYKGKANNDECVPAGSNAQEDQANNCIRVEVYDFIKDEERGQGKIVQGGLSKYMEIYFEGPNTNDPDPRMEPPRKISKIISRVYKNNFLIEDKSVSEIIDRSPNDQPGHNEKIELFYQKNGYPEWNRPETPSEKGVGKYVLSNVENTKTHPIRNSFKKTFYIKHLDNFDRLFTKIFDYNDQLGNENYKENVDTLKESLKY
;
A
#
# COMPACT_ATOMS: atom_id res chain seq x y z
N MET A 1 -67.84 -40.71 -43.86
CA MET A 1 -67.12 -41.25 -42.68
C MET A 1 -65.67 -41.50 -43.11
N LYS A 2 -64.57 -40.98 -42.59
CA LYS A 2 -64.19 -40.29 -41.34
C LYS A 2 -62.98 -39.38 -41.68
N ARG A 3 -62.98 -38.11 -41.26
CA ARG A 3 -61.77 -37.29 -41.07
C ARG A 3 -61.39 -37.38 -39.58
N LYS A 4 -60.14 -37.72 -39.26
CA LYS A 4 -59.53 -37.61 -37.91
C LYS A 4 -58.26 -36.77 -38.09
N ILE A 5 -58.32 -35.48 -37.76
CA ILE A 5 -57.74 -34.86 -36.55
C ILE A 5 -56.26 -35.19 -36.38
N ALA A 6 -55.41 -34.25 -36.82
CA ALA A 6 -54.04 -34.07 -36.37
C ALA A 6 -53.87 -32.60 -36.03
N PHE A 7 -54.13 -32.25 -34.77
CA PHE A 7 -53.82 -30.94 -34.19
C PHE A 7 -53.57 -31.17 -32.71
N CYS A 8 -52.29 -31.14 -32.31
CA CYS A 8 -51.79 -30.85 -30.97
C CYS A 8 -50.32 -31.30 -30.87
N LEU A 9 -49.41 -30.49 -31.43
CA LEU A 9 -47.97 -30.60 -31.15
C LEU A 9 -47.29 -29.26 -31.49
N ALA A 10 -47.71 -28.18 -30.81
CA ALA A 10 -47.11 -26.86 -31.00
C ALA A 10 -47.20 -25.95 -29.77
N VAL A 11 -47.25 -26.50 -28.54
CA VAL A 11 -47.32 -25.65 -27.32
C VAL A 11 -46.25 -26.00 -26.26
N LEU A 12 -45.48 -27.09 -26.42
CA LEU A 12 -44.44 -27.48 -25.45
C LEU A 12 -43.02 -26.95 -25.75
N SER A 13 -42.82 -26.21 -26.85
CA SER A 13 -41.49 -25.69 -27.24
C SER A 13 -41.23 -24.24 -26.79
N ILE A 14 -42.23 -23.51 -26.30
CA ILE A 14 -42.06 -22.08 -25.96
C ILE A 14 -41.45 -21.89 -24.56
N ALA A 15 -41.77 -22.77 -23.61
CA ALA A 15 -41.25 -22.68 -22.23
C ALA A 15 -39.74 -23.02 -22.12
N GLY A 16 -39.21 -23.87 -22.99
CA GLY A 16 -37.77 -24.20 -23.03
C GLY A 16 -36.92 -23.11 -23.69
N ILE A 17 -37.48 -22.36 -24.65
CA ILE A 17 -36.77 -21.30 -25.38
C ILE A 17 -36.65 -20.04 -24.52
N LEU A 18 -37.69 -19.68 -23.75
CA LEU A 18 -37.65 -18.55 -22.81
C LEU A 18 -36.61 -18.76 -21.70
N ASN A 19 -36.58 -19.95 -21.08
CA ASN A 19 -35.58 -20.29 -20.05
C ASN A 19 -34.15 -20.39 -20.60
N ALA A 20 -33.96 -20.76 -21.87
CA ALA A 20 -32.64 -20.80 -22.49
C ALA A 20 -32.14 -19.40 -22.88
N GLN A 21 -33.03 -18.51 -23.33
CA GLN A 21 -32.71 -17.12 -23.63
C GLN A 21 -32.40 -16.31 -22.38
N ASP A 22 -33.16 -16.47 -21.29
CA ASP A 22 -32.88 -15.81 -20.01
C ASP A 22 -31.55 -16.29 -19.39
N ASN A 23 -31.26 -17.59 -19.45
CA ASN A 23 -29.97 -18.12 -19.00
C ASN A 23 -28.78 -17.68 -19.88
N GLN A 24 -28.99 -17.45 -21.17
CA GLN A 24 -27.96 -16.92 -22.07
C GLN A 24 -27.75 -15.41 -21.88
N ALA A 25 -28.80 -14.65 -21.63
CA ALA A 25 -28.73 -13.23 -21.33
C ALA A 25 -28.01 -12.98 -19.99
N GLN A 26 -28.39 -13.72 -18.95
CA GLN A 26 -27.77 -13.64 -17.62
C GLN A 26 -26.29 -14.06 -17.66
N LYS A 27 -25.94 -15.12 -18.41
CA LYS A 27 -24.52 -15.49 -18.62
C LYS A 27 -23.71 -14.42 -19.36
N LYS A 28 -24.30 -13.75 -20.35
CA LYS A 28 -23.62 -12.65 -21.07
C LYS A 28 -23.44 -11.42 -20.17
N GLU A 29 -24.44 -11.11 -19.34
CA GLU A 29 -24.37 -10.01 -18.38
C GLU A 29 -23.32 -10.28 -17.29
N ASP A 30 -23.29 -11.48 -16.72
CA ASP A 30 -22.29 -11.87 -15.72
C ASP A 30 -20.86 -11.91 -16.30
N GLN A 31 -20.69 -12.32 -17.57
CA GLN A 31 -19.41 -12.23 -18.28
C GLN A 31 -18.97 -10.78 -18.50
N GLN A 32 -19.88 -9.89 -18.89
CA GLN A 32 -19.57 -8.48 -19.09
C GLN A 32 -19.20 -7.79 -17.77
N VAL A 33 -19.92 -8.08 -16.68
CA VAL A 33 -19.60 -7.51 -15.36
C VAL A 33 -18.29 -8.09 -14.81
N GLY A 34 -18.03 -9.40 -14.99
CA GLY A 34 -16.76 -10.01 -14.62
C GLY A 34 -15.56 -9.35 -15.33
N ALA A 35 -15.69 -9.09 -16.63
CA ALA A 35 -14.67 -8.36 -17.39
C ALA A 35 -14.49 -6.92 -16.88
N ALA A 36 -15.57 -6.21 -16.55
CA ALA A 36 -15.51 -4.85 -16.01
C ALA A 36 -14.81 -4.78 -14.63
N ILE A 37 -14.96 -5.80 -13.78
CA ILE A 37 -14.25 -5.89 -12.49
C ILE A 37 -12.74 -6.03 -12.72
N LEU A 38 -12.32 -6.86 -13.68
CA LEU A 38 -10.91 -7.03 -14.02
C LEU A 38 -10.32 -5.79 -14.71
N ASP A 39 -11.07 -5.12 -15.57
CA ASP A 39 -10.62 -3.86 -16.19
C ASP A 39 -10.51 -2.72 -15.18
N THR A 40 -11.41 -2.68 -14.20
CA THR A 40 -11.28 -1.79 -13.03
C THR A 40 -9.99 -2.11 -12.27
N GLU A 41 -9.68 -3.39 -12.05
CA GLU A 41 -8.45 -3.82 -11.37
C GLU A 41 -7.20 -3.34 -12.10
N LYS A 42 -7.14 -3.52 -13.43
CA LYS A 42 -6.03 -3.03 -14.27
C LYS A 42 -5.82 -1.52 -14.11
N GLY A 43 -6.90 -0.74 -14.09
CA GLY A 43 -6.82 0.71 -13.86
C GLY A 43 -6.29 1.06 -12.47
N LEU A 44 -6.61 0.27 -11.44
CA LEU A 44 -6.06 0.44 -10.10
C LEU A 44 -4.58 0.04 -10.04
N ASP A 45 -4.19 -1.02 -10.75
CA ASP A 45 -2.80 -1.49 -10.83
C ASP A 45 -1.87 -0.48 -11.48
N GLN A 46 -2.34 0.22 -12.51
CA GLN A 46 -1.59 1.32 -13.11
C GLN A 46 -1.35 2.46 -12.11
N ARG A 47 -2.33 2.77 -11.25
CA ARG A 47 -2.17 3.80 -10.21
C ARG A 47 -1.19 3.37 -9.13
N VAL A 48 -1.26 2.11 -8.70
CA VAL A 48 -0.30 1.53 -7.73
C VAL A 48 1.11 1.58 -8.32
N SER A 49 1.30 1.15 -9.56
CA SER A 49 2.59 1.19 -10.24
C SER A 49 3.14 2.62 -10.37
N ALA A 50 2.31 3.61 -10.72
CA ALA A 50 2.73 5.01 -10.78
C ALA A 50 3.16 5.56 -9.41
N LEU A 51 2.51 5.14 -8.31
CA LEU A 51 2.91 5.49 -6.95
C LEU A 51 4.22 4.80 -6.55
N ASN A 52 4.38 3.51 -6.87
CA ASN A 52 5.62 2.78 -6.65
C ASN A 52 6.80 3.40 -7.41
N GLU A 53 6.57 3.95 -8.61
CA GLU A 53 7.60 4.70 -9.35
C GLU A 53 7.99 6.02 -8.69
N ARG A 54 7.04 6.72 -8.04
CA ARG A 54 7.36 7.93 -7.26
C ARG A 54 8.25 7.60 -6.06
N LEU A 55 7.98 6.48 -5.38
CA LEU A 55 8.74 6.07 -4.20
C LEU A 55 10.23 5.81 -4.48
N LYS A 56 10.60 5.46 -5.72
CA LYS A 56 12.01 5.28 -6.13
C LYS A 56 12.86 6.52 -5.94
N ARG A 57 12.24 7.70 -5.95
CA ARG A 57 12.93 9.00 -5.84
C ARG A 57 13.42 9.28 -4.42
N HIS A 58 12.95 8.55 -3.42
CA HIS A 58 13.31 8.77 -2.01
C HIS A 58 14.72 8.25 -1.66
N THR A 59 15.50 7.78 -2.62
CA THR A 59 16.94 7.53 -2.47
C THR A 59 17.71 8.78 -2.05
N VAL A 60 17.23 9.97 -2.44
CA VAL A 60 17.80 11.26 -2.02
C VAL A 60 17.87 11.43 -0.50
N LEU A 61 17.02 10.73 0.26
CA LEU A 61 17.05 10.78 1.73
C LEU A 61 18.19 9.96 2.35
N MET A 62 18.78 9.00 1.62
CA MET A 62 19.74 8.05 2.18
C MET A 62 21.01 8.72 2.71
N LYS A 63 21.57 9.65 1.94
CA LYS A 63 22.76 10.44 2.34
C LYS A 63 22.41 11.77 3.00
N MET A 64 21.14 12.17 3.00
CA MET A 64 20.70 13.43 3.62
C MET A 64 20.69 13.30 5.15
N LYS A 65 21.24 14.31 5.84
CA LYS A 65 21.11 14.44 7.30
C LYS A 65 19.70 14.89 7.65
N VAL A 66 18.88 13.95 8.11
CA VAL A 66 17.48 14.22 8.50
C VAL A 66 17.44 14.66 9.97
N ARG A 67 17.22 15.94 10.21
CA ARG A 67 17.18 16.56 11.54
C ARG A 67 15.80 17.09 11.91
N ILE A 68 15.04 17.57 10.93
CA ILE A 68 13.66 18.01 11.13
C ILE A 68 12.72 16.96 10.57
N LEU A 69 11.72 16.60 11.38
CA LEU A 69 10.64 15.71 11.00
C LEU A 69 9.30 16.39 11.26
N PRO A 70 8.26 16.08 10.47
CA PRO A 70 6.90 16.43 10.83
C PRO A 70 6.51 15.90 12.21
N PHE A 71 5.53 16.55 12.84
CA PHE A 71 5.01 16.12 14.14
C PHE A 71 4.51 14.66 14.07
N ARG A 72 4.83 13.87 15.11
CA ARG A 72 4.50 12.43 15.23
C ARG A 72 5.15 11.54 14.17
N THR A 73 6.29 11.96 13.62
CA THR A 73 7.00 11.17 12.61
C THR A 73 8.41 10.83 13.09
N VAL A 74 8.82 9.58 12.87
CA VAL A 74 10.20 9.13 13.06
C VAL A 74 10.69 8.60 11.72
N LEU A 75 11.92 8.93 11.35
CA LEU A 75 12.59 8.38 10.18
C LEU A 75 13.93 7.80 10.62
N TYR A 76 14.25 6.61 10.14
CA TYR A 76 15.60 6.08 10.24
C TYR A 76 16.00 5.35 8.96
N LYS A 77 17.31 5.28 8.74
CA LYS A 77 17.98 4.60 7.64
C LYS A 77 18.77 3.42 8.18
N GLY A 78 18.97 2.41 7.35
CA GLY A 78 19.54 1.17 7.83
C GLY A 78 19.95 0.19 6.74
N LYS A 79 20.23 -1.02 7.22
CA LYS A 79 20.59 -2.17 6.38
C LYS A 79 19.49 -3.21 6.45
N ALA A 80 19.12 -3.72 5.28
CA ALA A 80 18.16 -4.79 5.14
C ALA A 80 18.72 -6.07 5.78
N ASN A 81 17.95 -6.67 6.68
CA ASN A 81 18.20 -8.01 7.21
C ASN A 81 16.90 -8.82 7.10
N ASN A 82 16.81 -9.71 6.11
CA ASN A 82 15.56 -10.37 5.75
C ASN A 82 14.44 -9.34 5.51
N ASP A 83 13.26 -9.54 6.08
CA ASP A 83 12.09 -8.65 6.01
C ASP A 83 12.08 -7.60 7.15
N GLU A 84 13.26 -7.15 7.59
CA GLU A 84 13.42 -6.09 8.60
C GLU A 84 14.47 -5.04 8.16
N CYS A 85 14.15 -3.76 8.35
CA CYS A 85 15.11 -2.68 8.17
C CYS A 85 15.78 -2.38 9.50
N VAL A 86 17.01 -2.86 9.69
CA VAL A 86 17.76 -2.70 10.93
C VAL A 86 18.37 -1.29 10.95
N PRO A 87 18.03 -0.43 11.92
CA PRO A 87 18.53 0.95 11.96
C PRO A 87 20.05 0.96 12.06
N ALA A 88 20.68 1.80 11.22
CA ALA A 88 22.09 2.09 11.39
C ALA A 88 22.33 2.83 12.71
N GLY A 89 23.53 2.72 13.29
CA GLY A 89 23.90 3.51 14.46
C GLY A 89 23.72 5.02 14.20
N SER A 90 23.59 5.81 15.27
CA SER A 90 23.32 7.26 15.18
C SER A 90 24.33 8.01 14.28
N ASN A 91 25.60 7.60 14.31
CA ASN A 91 26.68 8.20 13.50
C ASN A 91 26.78 7.62 12.07
N ALA A 92 25.92 6.66 11.72
CA ALA A 92 25.94 5.92 10.45
C ALA A 92 24.62 6.04 9.68
N GLN A 93 23.76 7.00 10.03
CA GLN A 93 22.49 7.22 9.33
C GLN A 93 22.70 7.66 7.87
N GLU A 94 23.81 8.34 7.55
CA GLU A 94 24.18 8.75 6.18
C GLU A 94 25.18 7.80 5.51
N ASP A 95 25.43 6.61 6.08
CA ASP A 95 26.35 5.62 5.50
C ASP A 95 25.89 5.22 4.09
N GLN A 96 26.80 5.29 3.12
CA GLN A 96 26.57 4.90 1.74
C GLN A 96 26.10 3.44 1.62
N ALA A 97 26.49 2.59 2.58
CA ALA A 97 26.09 1.19 2.62
C ALA A 97 24.65 0.95 3.11
N ASN A 98 23.93 1.98 3.58
CA ASN A 98 22.52 1.84 3.93
C ASN A 98 21.67 1.59 2.67
N ASN A 99 20.76 0.62 2.73
CA ASN A 99 19.94 0.20 1.60
C ASN A 99 18.43 0.12 1.91
N CYS A 100 18.02 0.43 3.15
CA CYS A 100 16.62 0.57 3.50
C CYS A 100 16.36 1.84 4.31
N ILE A 101 15.13 2.34 4.23
CA ILE A 101 14.64 3.49 4.97
C ILE A 101 13.27 3.17 5.55
N ARG A 102 13.02 3.59 6.79
CA ARG A 102 11.74 3.44 7.48
C ARG A 102 11.20 4.80 7.90
N VAL A 103 9.91 5.00 7.65
CA VAL A 103 9.16 6.13 8.22
C VAL A 103 8.00 5.61 9.05
N GLU A 104 7.93 6.07 10.29
CA GLU A 104 6.93 5.73 11.28
C GLU A 104 6.02 6.91 11.55
N VAL A 105 4.73 6.63 11.77
CA VAL A 105 3.72 7.62 12.15
C VAL A 105 3.12 7.21 13.48
N TYR A 106 3.11 8.16 14.42
CA TYR A 106 2.57 7.99 15.76
C TYR A 106 1.22 8.69 15.92
N ASP A 107 0.43 8.18 16.86
CA ASP A 107 -0.84 8.70 17.29
C ASP A 107 -0.90 8.69 18.83
N PHE A 108 -1.23 9.84 19.41
CA PHE A 108 -1.22 10.05 20.87
C PHE A 108 -2.62 10.06 21.48
N ILE A 109 -3.63 9.59 20.74
CA ILE A 109 -4.98 9.37 21.28
C ILE A 109 -4.92 8.23 22.29
N LYS A 110 -5.47 8.44 23.49
CA LYS A 110 -5.53 7.43 24.55
C LYS A 110 -6.44 6.29 24.11
N ASP A 111 -6.00 5.06 24.30
CA ASP A 111 -6.72 3.92 23.76
C ASP A 111 -8.03 3.60 24.50
N GLU A 112 -8.17 4.09 25.73
CA GLU A 112 -9.44 4.13 26.48
C GLU A 112 -10.54 4.90 25.72
N GLU A 113 -10.18 5.97 25.00
CA GLU A 113 -11.14 6.77 24.20
C GLU A 113 -11.60 6.03 22.92
N ARG A 114 -10.92 4.93 22.55
CA ARG A 114 -11.24 4.10 21.38
C ARG A 114 -12.01 2.82 21.71
N GLY A 115 -12.31 2.58 22.99
CA GLY A 115 -12.98 1.36 23.44
C GLY A 115 -12.12 0.09 23.25
N GLN A 116 -10.81 0.25 23.01
CA GLN A 116 -9.86 -0.85 22.92
C GLN A 116 -9.28 -1.05 24.33
N GLY A 117 -9.49 -2.23 24.92
CA GLY A 117 -9.01 -2.56 26.27
C GLY A 117 -7.51 -2.31 26.45
N LYS A 118 -7.06 -2.26 27.71
CA LYS A 118 -5.75 -1.86 28.28
C LYS A 118 -4.44 -2.40 27.66
N ILE A 119 -4.45 -3.04 26.49
CA ILE A 119 -3.32 -3.75 25.88
C ILE A 119 -2.80 -3.00 24.66
N VAL A 120 -2.43 -1.73 24.79
CA VAL A 120 -2.16 -0.92 23.58
C VAL A 120 -0.69 -0.63 23.35
N GLN A 121 -0.28 -0.94 22.11
CA GLN A 121 0.98 -0.79 21.38
C GLN A 121 1.65 0.61 21.40
N GLY A 122 1.52 1.34 22.50
CA GLY A 122 2.02 2.70 22.62
C GLY A 122 1.45 3.61 21.54
N GLY A 123 2.23 4.61 21.15
CA GLY A 123 1.81 5.61 20.16
C GLY A 123 1.95 5.16 18.70
N LEU A 124 2.61 4.04 18.37
CA LEU A 124 2.89 3.72 16.96
C LEU A 124 1.58 3.35 16.22
N SER A 125 1.28 4.06 15.13
CA SER A 125 0.07 3.83 14.35
C SER A 125 0.34 3.01 13.09
N LYS A 126 1.38 3.35 12.33
CA LYS A 126 1.74 2.69 11.08
C LYS A 126 3.15 3.07 10.64
N TYR A 127 3.76 2.25 9.79
CA TYR A 127 5.03 2.59 9.16
C TYR A 127 5.13 2.02 7.74
N MET A 128 6.09 2.54 6.98
CA MET A 128 6.51 2.02 5.69
C MET A 128 8.04 1.89 5.65
N GLU A 129 8.50 0.74 5.18
CA GLU A 129 9.90 0.43 4.89
C GLU A 129 10.07 0.28 3.38
N ILE A 130 11.06 0.98 2.83
CA ILE A 130 11.45 0.90 1.42
C ILE A 130 12.85 0.30 1.35
N TYR A 131 13.01 -0.75 0.54
CA TYR A 131 14.26 -1.46 0.35
C TYR A 131 14.78 -1.22 -1.07
N PHE A 132 15.81 -0.39 -1.21
CA PHE A 132 16.36 -0.03 -2.52
C PHE A 132 17.33 -1.09 -3.03
N GLU A 133 17.27 -1.35 -4.34
CA GLU A 133 18.25 -2.17 -5.04
C GLU A 133 19.55 -1.37 -5.29
N GLY A 134 20.68 -2.10 -5.33
CA GLY A 134 22.00 -1.54 -5.57
C GLY A 134 22.54 -0.65 -4.43
N PRO A 135 23.78 -0.16 -4.57
CA PRO A 135 24.37 0.80 -3.62
C PRO A 135 23.92 2.23 -3.90
N ASN A 136 24.08 3.13 -2.92
CA ASN A 136 24.03 4.58 -3.18
C ASN A 136 25.25 5.01 -4.00
N THR A 137 25.12 6.11 -4.74
CA THR A 137 26.25 6.64 -5.54
C THR A 137 27.37 7.19 -4.66
N ASN A 138 28.55 7.37 -5.25
CA ASN A 138 29.71 7.99 -4.58
C ASN A 138 29.61 9.53 -4.48
N ASP A 139 28.58 10.15 -5.09
CA ASP A 139 28.39 11.60 -5.03
C ASP A 139 28.04 12.02 -3.59
N PRO A 140 28.77 12.97 -2.96
CA PRO A 140 28.45 13.41 -1.61
C PRO A 140 27.14 14.21 -1.51
N ASP A 141 26.62 14.79 -2.61
CA ASP A 141 25.37 15.55 -2.59
C ASP A 141 24.16 14.60 -2.63
N PRO A 142 23.34 14.52 -1.57
CA PRO A 142 22.15 13.68 -1.55
C PRO A 142 21.12 14.04 -2.63
N ARG A 143 21.12 15.28 -3.13
CA ARG A 143 20.15 15.77 -4.12
C ARG A 143 20.40 15.21 -5.52
N MET A 144 21.64 14.82 -5.78
CA MET A 144 22.07 14.23 -7.04
C MET A 144 21.89 12.71 -7.06
N GLU A 145 21.39 12.12 -5.96
CA GLU A 145 21.17 10.68 -5.89
C GLU A 145 20.07 10.26 -6.88
N PRO A 146 20.38 9.38 -7.85
CA PRO A 146 19.40 8.94 -8.82
C PRO A 146 18.33 8.06 -8.15
N PRO A 147 17.10 8.04 -8.69
CA PRO A 147 16.08 7.09 -8.26
C PRO A 147 16.55 5.64 -8.49
N ARG A 148 16.37 4.77 -7.51
CA ARG A 148 16.73 3.34 -7.62
C ARG A 148 15.50 2.46 -7.57
N LYS A 149 15.56 1.31 -8.23
CA LYS A 149 14.49 0.30 -8.16
C LYS A 149 14.30 -0.15 -6.72
N ILE A 150 13.06 -0.44 -6.33
CA ILE A 150 12.73 -0.93 -5.00
C ILE A 150 12.59 -2.46 -5.07
N SER A 151 13.38 -3.16 -4.27
CA SER A 151 13.34 -4.61 -4.13
C SER A 151 12.09 -5.08 -3.42
N LYS A 152 11.63 -4.36 -2.39
CA LYS A 152 10.36 -4.59 -1.70
C LYS A 152 9.90 -3.38 -0.91
N ILE A 153 8.60 -3.30 -0.67
CA ILE A 153 7.97 -2.35 0.25
C ILE A 153 7.29 -3.17 1.34
N ILE A 154 7.56 -2.83 2.60
CA ILE A 154 6.85 -3.41 3.75
C ILE A 154 6.07 -2.30 4.42
N SER A 155 4.77 -2.51 4.58
CA SER A 155 3.89 -1.59 5.31
C SER A 155 3.26 -2.32 6.48
N ARG A 156 3.35 -1.75 7.68
CA ARG A 156 2.59 -2.22 8.83
C ARG A 156 1.61 -1.18 9.32
N VAL A 157 0.42 -1.63 9.70
CA VAL A 157 -0.67 -0.83 10.24
C VAL A 157 -1.12 -1.46 11.55
N TYR A 158 -0.95 -0.71 12.64
CA TYR A 158 -1.29 -1.12 13.99
C TYR A 158 -2.63 -0.53 14.45
N LYS A 159 -2.95 0.66 13.96
CA LYS A 159 -4.21 1.38 14.27
C LYS A 159 -4.91 1.79 12.96
N ASN A 160 -6.25 1.71 12.96
CA ASN A 160 -7.13 2.05 11.82
C ASN A 160 -6.88 1.19 10.55
N ASN A 161 -6.87 -0.12 10.75
CA ASN A 161 -6.57 -1.11 9.73
C ASN A 161 -7.67 -1.19 8.65
N PHE A 162 -7.28 -1.56 7.44
CA PHE A 162 -8.25 -1.95 6.41
C PHE A 162 -8.86 -3.30 6.77
N LEU A 163 -10.19 -3.39 6.68
CA LEU A 163 -10.92 -4.62 6.96
C LEU A 163 -11.24 -5.32 5.64
N ILE A 164 -10.91 -6.61 5.58
CA ILE A 164 -11.40 -7.53 4.57
C ILE A 164 -12.35 -8.47 5.30
N GLU A 165 -13.64 -8.32 5.03
CA GLU A 165 -14.72 -8.99 5.76
C GLU A 165 -14.63 -8.68 7.27
N ASP A 166 -14.28 -9.67 8.08
CA ASP A 166 -14.13 -9.59 9.54
C ASP A 166 -12.66 -9.48 10.01
N LYS A 167 -11.69 -9.50 9.09
CA LYS A 167 -10.25 -9.53 9.40
C LYS A 167 -9.55 -8.23 9.05
N SER A 168 -8.64 -7.79 9.92
CA SER A 168 -7.86 -6.57 9.73
C SER A 168 -6.54 -6.87 9.03
N VAL A 169 -6.26 -6.16 7.93
CA VAL A 169 -4.94 -6.20 7.27
C VAL A 169 -3.97 -5.42 8.15
N SER A 170 -2.96 -6.11 8.68
CA SER A 170 -1.97 -5.51 9.58
C SER A 170 -0.62 -5.32 8.91
N GLU A 171 -0.27 -6.16 7.93
CA GLU A 171 1.00 -6.06 7.21
C GLU A 171 0.81 -6.38 5.73
N ILE A 172 1.54 -5.62 4.91
CA ILE A 172 1.56 -5.74 3.45
C ILE A 172 3.02 -5.77 3.02
N ILE A 173 3.41 -6.84 2.32
CA ILE A 173 4.73 -6.98 1.71
C ILE A 173 4.55 -7.03 0.20
N ASP A 174 5.00 -5.99 -0.50
CA ASP A 174 5.10 -5.98 -1.95
C ASP A 174 6.54 -6.32 -2.34
N ARG A 175 6.76 -7.53 -2.87
CA ARG A 175 8.10 -8.07 -3.16
C ARG A 175 8.69 -7.63 -4.50
N SER A 176 7.94 -6.91 -5.33
CA SER A 176 8.36 -6.51 -6.69
C SER A 176 7.59 -5.27 -7.17
N PRO A 177 7.62 -4.15 -6.42
CA PRO A 177 6.74 -3.00 -6.65
C PRO A 177 6.93 -2.32 -8.01
N ASN A 178 8.11 -2.46 -8.63
CA ASN A 178 8.51 -1.78 -9.87
C ASN A 178 8.65 -2.72 -11.10
N ASP A 179 8.24 -3.99 -11.03
CA ASP A 179 8.42 -4.92 -12.16
C ASP A 179 7.40 -4.67 -13.29
N GLN A 180 6.12 -4.88 -13.02
CA GLN A 180 5.02 -4.67 -13.97
C GLN A 180 3.73 -4.30 -13.25
N PRO A 181 2.83 -3.48 -13.82
CA PRO A 181 1.48 -3.34 -13.28
C PRO A 181 0.77 -4.69 -13.17
N GLY A 182 0.05 -4.94 -12.08
CA GLY A 182 -0.73 -6.17 -11.89
C GLY A 182 0.06 -7.37 -11.34
N HIS A 183 1.11 -7.13 -10.55
CA HIS A 183 1.94 -8.15 -9.89
C HIS A 183 1.31 -8.71 -8.60
N ASN A 184 0.02 -9.08 -8.64
CA ASN A 184 -0.71 -9.55 -7.46
C ASN A 184 -0.06 -10.77 -6.78
N GLU A 185 0.68 -11.59 -7.54
CA GLU A 185 1.42 -12.76 -7.05
C GLU A 185 2.63 -12.40 -6.17
N LYS A 186 3.03 -11.12 -6.16
CA LYS A 186 4.16 -10.60 -5.39
C LYS A 186 3.74 -9.79 -4.16
N ILE A 187 2.44 -9.56 -4.00
CA ILE A 187 1.87 -8.84 -2.86
C ILE A 187 1.35 -9.84 -1.84
N GLU A 188 1.94 -9.82 -0.65
CA GLU A 188 1.54 -10.62 0.49
C GLU A 188 0.78 -9.74 1.49
N LEU A 189 -0.38 -10.21 1.92
CA LEU A 189 -1.20 -9.60 2.96
C LEU A 189 -1.16 -10.48 4.20
N PHE A 190 -0.97 -9.88 5.37
CA PHE A 190 -1.07 -10.55 6.64
C PHE A 190 -2.24 -9.96 7.42
N TYR A 191 -3.09 -10.86 7.90
CA TYR A 191 -4.22 -10.50 8.76
C TYR A 191 -3.88 -10.72 10.21
N GLN A 192 -4.27 -9.77 11.06
CA GLN A 192 -4.24 -9.95 12.51
C GLN A 192 -5.60 -9.62 13.11
N LYS A 193 -5.78 -10.09 14.34
CA LYS A 193 -6.82 -9.57 15.25
C LYS A 193 -6.40 -8.16 15.66
N ASN A 194 -7.33 -7.20 15.64
CA ASN A 194 -7.09 -5.82 16.09
C ASN A 194 -6.36 -5.80 17.46
N GLY A 195 -5.29 -5.01 17.57
CA GLY A 195 -4.53 -4.81 18.82
C GLY A 195 -3.34 -5.76 19.04
N TYR A 196 -2.99 -6.59 18.06
CA TYR A 196 -1.85 -7.51 18.12
C TYR A 196 -0.67 -7.00 17.24
N PRO A 197 0.62 -7.31 17.54
CA PRO A 197 1.11 -7.91 18.79
C PRO A 197 0.98 -6.95 19.98
N GLU A 198 0.79 -7.50 21.17
CA GLU A 198 0.64 -6.71 22.39
C GLU A 198 1.92 -5.88 22.69
N TRP A 199 1.78 -4.74 23.37
CA TRP A 199 2.94 -3.89 23.74
C TRP A 199 4.02 -4.70 24.48
N ASN A 200 5.29 -4.49 24.14
CA ASN A 200 6.46 -5.23 24.65
C ASN A 200 6.49 -6.74 24.33
N ARG A 201 5.62 -7.25 23.46
CA ARG A 201 5.68 -8.62 22.97
C ARG A 201 6.11 -8.64 21.50
N PRO A 202 7.37 -8.96 21.19
CA PRO A 202 7.75 -9.23 19.81
C PRO A 202 6.98 -10.46 19.30
N GLU A 203 6.54 -10.36 18.06
CA GLU A 203 5.76 -11.41 17.40
C GLU A 203 6.67 -12.62 17.09
N THR A 204 6.26 -13.83 17.48
CA THR A 204 7.05 -15.03 17.18
C THR A 204 6.92 -15.42 15.70
N PRO A 205 7.92 -16.11 15.11
CA PRO A 205 7.84 -16.58 13.72
C PRO A 205 6.62 -17.46 13.42
N SER A 206 6.11 -18.19 14.42
CA SER A 206 4.88 -19.00 14.30
C SER A 206 3.60 -18.16 14.29
N GLU A 207 3.65 -16.94 14.84
CA GLU A 207 2.53 -15.98 14.85
C GLU A 207 2.60 -15.07 13.60
N LYS A 208 3.82 -14.73 13.15
CA LYS A 208 4.13 -14.12 11.85
C LYS A 208 3.78 -15.07 10.70
N GLY A 209 2.51 -15.08 10.28
CA GLY A 209 2.05 -15.93 9.18
C GLY A 209 0.67 -16.54 9.40
N VAL A 210 0.10 -16.41 10.60
CA VAL A 210 -1.33 -16.70 10.81
C VAL A 210 -2.12 -15.71 9.96
N GLY A 211 -2.73 -16.20 8.88
CA GLY A 211 -3.45 -15.34 7.93
C GLY A 211 -2.55 -14.64 6.91
N LYS A 212 -1.47 -15.26 6.45
CA LYS A 212 -0.78 -14.83 5.21
C LYS A 212 -1.61 -15.21 3.98
N TYR A 213 -1.89 -14.24 3.11
CA TYR A 213 -2.54 -14.44 1.82
C TYR A 213 -1.74 -13.74 0.72
N VAL A 214 -1.57 -14.41 -0.43
CA VAL A 214 -1.05 -13.75 -1.64
C VAL A 214 -2.23 -13.07 -2.33
N LEU A 215 -2.08 -11.80 -2.73
CA LEU A 215 -3.18 -10.99 -3.26
C LEU A 215 -3.82 -11.66 -4.48
N SER A 216 -3.04 -12.36 -5.33
CA SER A 216 -3.56 -13.12 -6.48
C SER A 216 -4.63 -14.15 -6.12
N ASN A 217 -4.58 -14.68 -4.89
CA ASN A 217 -5.50 -15.70 -4.39
C ASN A 217 -6.72 -15.10 -3.68
N VAL A 218 -6.77 -13.77 -3.53
CA VAL A 218 -7.89 -13.06 -2.91
C VAL A 218 -9.00 -12.87 -3.94
N GLU A 219 -10.25 -13.06 -3.51
CA GLU A 219 -11.40 -12.95 -4.39
C GLU A 219 -11.53 -11.55 -5.02
N ASN A 220 -11.93 -11.51 -6.30
CA ASN A 220 -12.24 -10.28 -7.00
C ASN A 220 -13.38 -10.51 -7.99
N THR A 221 -14.54 -10.86 -7.45
CA THR A 221 -15.77 -11.12 -8.22
C THR A 221 -16.71 -9.91 -8.13
N LYS A 222 -17.85 -9.98 -8.84
CA LYS A 222 -18.92 -8.96 -8.76
C LYS A 222 -19.47 -8.83 -7.33
N THR A 223 -19.63 -9.95 -6.64
CA THR A 223 -20.21 -10.01 -5.29
C THR A 223 -19.16 -9.68 -4.22
N HIS A 224 -17.92 -10.13 -4.41
CA HIS A 224 -16.82 -9.89 -3.48
C HIS A 224 -15.59 -9.30 -4.21
N PRO A 225 -15.61 -7.99 -4.55
CA PRO A 225 -14.51 -7.32 -5.24
C PRO A 225 -13.39 -6.93 -4.25
N ILE A 226 -12.89 -7.89 -3.47
CA ILE A 226 -12.00 -7.63 -2.32
C ILE A 226 -10.69 -7.00 -2.78
N ARG A 227 -10.05 -7.52 -3.83
CA ARG A 227 -8.81 -6.93 -4.39
C ARG A 227 -9.02 -5.49 -4.85
N ASN A 228 -10.11 -5.23 -5.58
CA ASN A 228 -10.43 -3.88 -6.05
C ASN A 228 -10.68 -2.93 -4.88
N SER A 229 -11.41 -3.39 -3.85
CA SER A 229 -11.64 -2.62 -2.63
C SER A 229 -10.32 -2.30 -1.93
N PHE A 230 -9.48 -3.30 -1.65
CA PHE A 230 -8.15 -3.13 -1.06
C PHE A 230 -7.31 -2.07 -1.78
N LYS A 231 -7.16 -2.19 -3.11
CA LYS A 231 -6.39 -1.23 -3.90
C LYS A 231 -6.99 0.17 -3.85
N LYS A 232 -8.31 0.29 -4.08
CA LYS A 232 -9.02 1.57 -4.23
C LYS A 232 -9.19 2.33 -2.93
N THR A 233 -9.63 1.67 -1.86
CA THR A 233 -10.03 2.36 -0.61
C THR A 233 -8.88 2.50 0.35
N PHE A 234 -7.88 1.61 0.28
CA PHE A 234 -6.77 1.59 1.21
C PHE A 234 -5.42 1.82 0.53
N TYR A 235 -4.95 0.90 -0.32
CA TYR A 235 -3.53 0.81 -0.69
C TYR A 235 -3.04 2.03 -1.48
N ILE A 236 -3.82 2.52 -2.45
CA ILE A 236 -3.48 3.74 -3.22
C ILE A 236 -3.34 4.95 -2.31
N LYS A 237 -4.27 5.15 -1.37
CA LYS A 237 -4.23 6.28 -0.41
C LYS A 237 -3.08 6.11 0.57
N HIS A 238 -2.80 4.88 1.00
CA HIS A 238 -1.67 4.56 1.87
C HIS A 238 -0.33 4.92 1.21
N LEU A 239 -0.10 4.45 -0.03
CA LEU A 239 1.10 4.77 -0.80
C LEU A 239 1.24 6.28 -1.06
N ASP A 240 0.19 6.97 -1.49
CA ASP A 240 0.24 8.43 -1.75
C ASP A 240 0.53 9.24 -0.47
N ASN A 241 -0.04 8.84 0.67
CA ASN A 241 0.23 9.52 1.94
C ASN A 241 1.70 9.35 2.39
N PHE A 242 2.26 8.15 2.26
CA PHE A 242 3.66 7.93 2.61
C PHE A 242 4.61 8.61 1.64
N ASP A 243 4.32 8.58 0.32
CA ASP A 243 5.10 9.32 -0.67
C ASP A 243 5.17 10.82 -0.34
N ARG A 244 4.02 11.44 -0.06
CA ARG A 244 3.97 12.84 0.38
C ARG A 244 4.73 13.08 1.68
N LEU A 245 4.71 12.13 2.61
CA LEU A 245 5.43 12.25 3.87
C LEU A 245 6.95 12.18 3.66
N PHE A 246 7.45 11.26 2.83
CA PHE A 246 8.86 11.20 2.44
C PHE A 246 9.30 12.50 1.75
N THR A 247 8.54 12.99 0.77
CA THR A 247 8.82 14.28 0.12
C THR A 247 8.84 15.43 1.11
N LYS A 248 7.87 15.50 2.02
CA LYS A 248 7.82 16.55 3.05
C LYS A 248 9.05 16.53 3.97
N ILE A 249 9.54 15.34 4.33
CA ILE A 249 10.76 15.20 5.13
C ILE A 249 11.97 15.69 4.33
N PHE A 250 12.06 15.36 3.04
CA PHE A 250 13.11 15.87 2.17
C PHE A 250 13.09 17.40 2.13
N ASP A 251 11.94 18.01 1.82
CA ASP A 251 11.79 19.47 1.69
C ASP A 251 12.20 20.20 2.99
N TYR A 252 11.80 19.69 4.15
CA TYR A 252 12.16 20.28 5.45
C TYR A 252 13.67 20.32 5.70
N ASN A 253 14.38 19.29 5.26
CA ASN A 253 15.82 19.18 5.51
C ASN A 253 16.65 19.82 4.39
N ASP A 254 16.11 19.89 3.17
CA ASP A 254 16.72 20.64 2.08
C ASP A 254 16.72 22.15 2.37
N GLN A 255 15.59 22.70 2.85
CA GLN A 255 15.47 24.12 3.22
C GLN A 255 16.46 24.54 4.32
N LEU A 256 16.75 23.67 5.29
CA LEU A 256 17.74 23.96 6.32
C LEU A 256 19.18 23.90 5.83
N GLY A 257 19.46 23.02 4.88
CA GLY A 257 20.79 22.88 4.29
C GLY A 257 21.14 24.00 3.31
N ASN A 258 20.22 24.95 3.09
CA ASN A 258 20.31 25.98 2.07
C ASN A 258 19.93 27.33 2.72
N GLU A 259 20.89 28.01 3.34
CA GLU A 259 20.68 29.32 3.99
C GLU A 259 20.07 30.35 3.01
N ASN A 260 20.46 30.30 1.73
CA ASN A 260 19.88 31.09 0.65
C ASN A 260 18.39 30.81 0.39
N TYR A 261 17.88 29.62 0.72
CA TYR A 261 16.46 29.29 0.52
C TYR A 261 15.58 29.92 1.60
N LYS A 262 16.07 30.09 2.83
CA LYS A 262 15.37 30.88 3.86
C LYS A 262 15.29 32.35 3.46
N GLU A 263 16.41 32.93 3.03
CA GLU A 263 16.43 34.32 2.54
C GLU A 263 15.51 34.50 1.32
N ASN A 264 15.52 33.56 0.36
CA ASN A 264 14.63 33.62 -0.78
C ASN A 264 13.15 33.45 -0.42
N VAL A 265 12.79 32.57 0.53
CA VAL A 265 11.40 32.40 0.98
C VAL A 265 10.91 33.63 1.76
N ASP A 266 11.76 34.22 2.59
CA ASP A 266 11.41 35.45 3.31
C ASP A 266 11.29 36.63 2.34
N THR A 267 12.19 36.75 1.35
CA THR A 267 12.09 37.72 0.25
C THR A 267 10.83 37.48 -0.61
N LEU A 268 10.44 36.22 -0.85
CA LEU A 268 9.23 35.87 -1.59
C LEU A 268 7.97 36.23 -0.78
N LYS A 269 7.96 35.98 0.53
CA LYS A 269 6.86 36.36 1.42
C LYS A 269 6.73 37.88 1.55
N GLU A 270 7.84 38.61 1.55
CA GLU A 270 7.83 40.07 1.54
C GLU A 270 7.34 40.64 0.21
N SER A 271 7.74 40.05 -0.93
CA SER A 271 7.27 40.49 -2.26
C SER A 271 5.81 40.14 -2.56
N LEU A 272 5.25 39.14 -1.87
CA LEU A 272 3.84 38.74 -1.97
C LEU A 272 2.93 39.39 -0.91
N LYS A 273 3.47 40.29 -0.07
CA LYS A 273 2.65 41.19 0.75
C LYS A 273 2.25 42.40 -0.10
N TYR A 274 1.06 42.32 -0.68
CA TYR A 274 0.33 43.46 -1.22
C TYR A 274 -1.08 43.48 -0.63
#